data_AF-A0A514C331-F1
#
_entry.id   AF-A0A514C331-F1
#
_cell.length_a   1.000
_cell.length_b   1.000
_cell.length_c   1.000
_cell.angle_alpha   90.00
_cell.angle_beta   90.00
_cell.angle_gamma   90.00
#
_symmetry.space_group_name_H-M   'P 1'
#
loop_
_entity.id
_entity.type
_entity.pdbx_description
1 polymer ?
#
loop_
_entity_poly.entity_id
_entity_poly.type
_entity_poly.pdbx_seq_one_letter_code
_entity_poly.pdbx_strand_id
1 'polypeptide(L)'
;MFATMILGRTMSAVSAACLALLALSTGCAKPQPIARAEAACDIATQKVTELRGLPTSHVAHCEKLGEANGYYPLALYAHCKEAVCGSTSMGWFAVSKTTGEVFEWDVTALRAGPRLKE
;
A
#
# COMPACT_ATOMS: atom_id res chain seq x y z
N MET A 1 52.65 -23.64 -11.96
CA MET A 1 52.57 -24.47 -10.74
C MET A 1 51.10 -24.66 -10.43
N PHE A 2 50.59 -25.87 -10.69
CA PHE A 2 49.22 -26.28 -10.39
C PHE A 2 49.17 -26.82 -8.96
N ALA A 3 48.20 -26.40 -8.17
CA ALA A 3 47.86 -27.05 -6.91
C ALA A 3 46.33 -27.18 -6.81
N THR A 4 45.86 -28.33 -7.25
CA THR A 4 44.54 -28.90 -7.00
C THR A 4 44.47 -29.28 -5.51
N MET A 5 43.44 -28.84 -4.77
CA MET A 5 43.04 -29.49 -3.52
C MET A 5 41.60 -29.97 -3.62
N ILE A 6 41.47 -31.26 -3.34
CA ILE A 6 40.33 -32.16 -3.50
C ILE A 6 39.80 -32.52 -2.11
N LEU A 7 38.47 -32.61 -2.01
CA LEU A 7 37.66 -33.40 -1.07
C LEU A 7 37.79 -33.25 0.46
N GLY A 8 36.61 -33.13 1.07
CA GLY A 8 36.31 -33.50 2.46
C GLY A 8 35.34 -32.48 3.04
N ARG A 9 34.15 -32.80 3.54
CA ARG A 9 33.73 -33.99 4.27
C ARG A 9 32.20 -34.02 4.41
N THR A 10 31.67 -35.23 4.29
CA THR A 10 30.59 -35.85 5.08
C THR A 10 29.24 -35.15 5.25
N MET A 11 28.23 -35.82 4.68
CA MET A 11 26.83 -35.85 5.07
C MET A 11 26.64 -35.99 6.59
N SER A 12 25.76 -35.19 7.18
CA SER A 12 25.05 -35.54 8.42
C SER A 12 23.56 -35.59 8.14
N ALA A 13 23.01 -36.77 8.38
CA ALA A 13 21.62 -37.15 8.24
C ALA A 13 20.75 -36.59 9.37
N VAL A 14 19.53 -36.19 8.99
CA VAL A 14 18.24 -36.42 9.68
C VAL A 14 18.16 -36.11 11.19
N SER A 15 17.46 -35.01 11.51
CA SER A 15 16.56 -34.98 12.67
C SER A 15 15.14 -34.72 12.19
N ALA A 16 14.37 -35.80 12.13
CA ALA A 16 12.92 -35.78 12.19
C ALA A 16 12.48 -35.45 13.63
N ALA A 17 11.22 -35.00 13.74
CA ALA A 17 10.46 -34.75 14.97
C ALA A 17 10.59 -33.34 15.60
N CYS A 18 9.77 -32.42 15.10
CA CYS A 18 8.63 -31.94 15.87
C CYS A 18 7.64 -31.22 14.94
N LEU A 19 6.58 -31.94 14.57
CA LEU A 19 5.37 -31.40 13.99
C LEU A 19 4.72 -30.45 15.01
N ALA A 20 5.08 -29.17 14.97
CA ALA A 20 4.23 -28.13 15.53
C ALA A 20 3.30 -27.67 14.40
N LEU A 21 2.02 -28.03 14.51
CA LEU A 21 0.95 -27.54 13.66
C LEU A 21 0.96 -26.00 13.66
N LEU A 22 1.56 -25.40 12.64
CA LEU A 22 1.11 -24.11 12.15
C LEU A 22 -0.27 -24.35 11.54
N ALA A 23 -1.30 -24.31 12.38
CA ALA A 23 -2.64 -24.04 11.92
C ALA A 23 -2.60 -22.62 11.32
N LEU A 24 -2.23 -22.54 10.03
CA LEU A 24 -2.52 -21.39 9.21
C LEU A 24 -4.03 -21.27 9.22
N SER A 25 -4.54 -20.44 10.12
CA SER A 25 -5.86 -19.88 10.03
C SER A 25 -5.89 -19.06 8.74
N THR A 26 -6.13 -19.74 7.62
CA THR A 26 -6.72 -19.20 6.40
C THR A 26 -8.15 -18.77 6.69
N GLY A 27 -8.34 -17.98 7.75
CA GLY A 27 -9.52 -17.17 7.90
C GLY A 27 -9.43 -16.13 6.82
N CYS A 28 -10.35 -16.17 5.86
CA CYS A 28 -10.63 -15.02 5.01
C CYS A 28 -10.90 -13.83 5.94
N ALA A 29 -9.87 -13.04 6.23
CA ALA A 29 -10.03 -11.79 6.93
C ALA A 29 -10.91 -10.94 6.03
N LYS A 30 -12.18 -10.79 6.40
CA LYS A 30 -13.09 -9.91 5.68
C LYS A 30 -12.47 -8.52 5.71
N PRO A 31 -12.50 -7.78 4.58
CA PRO A 31 -12.04 -6.40 4.57
C PRO A 31 -12.63 -5.66 5.77
N GLN A 32 -11.75 -5.17 6.64
CA GLN A 32 -12.18 -4.50 7.85
C GLN A 32 -12.61 -3.09 7.45
N PRO A 33 -13.82 -2.64 7.86
CA PRO A 33 -14.25 -1.29 7.53
C PRO A 33 -13.25 -0.24 8.00
N ILE A 34 -12.98 0.74 7.14
CA ILE A 34 -12.14 1.89 7.43
C ILE A 34 -12.97 2.87 8.26
N ALA A 35 -12.70 2.92 9.55
CA ALA A 35 -13.49 3.72 10.49
C ALA A 35 -13.13 5.22 10.50
N ARG A 36 -12.02 5.62 9.88
CA ARG A 36 -11.49 6.98 9.99
C ARG A 36 -10.79 7.45 8.71
N ALA A 37 -10.91 8.74 8.41
CA ALA A 37 -10.34 9.36 7.22
C ALA A 37 -8.80 9.36 7.22
N GLU A 38 -8.14 9.35 8.39
CA GLU A 38 -6.68 9.24 8.47
C GLU A 38 -6.19 7.89 7.90
N ALA A 39 -6.88 6.80 8.22
CA ALA A 39 -6.54 5.49 7.67
C ALA A 39 -6.76 5.45 6.15
N ALA A 40 -7.74 6.20 5.63
CA ALA A 40 -7.91 6.35 4.19
C ALA A 40 -6.74 7.10 3.53
N CYS A 41 -6.18 8.13 4.17
CA CYS A 41 -4.98 8.81 3.68
C CYS A 41 -3.78 7.87 3.59
N ASP A 42 -3.56 7.02 4.60
CA ASP A 42 -2.47 6.05 4.61
C ASP A 42 -2.63 5.04 3.45
N ILE A 43 -3.85 4.52 3.27
CA ILE A 43 -4.19 3.57 2.20
C ILE A 43 -4.00 4.18 0.81
N ALA A 44 -4.53 5.38 0.59
CA ALA A 44 -4.40 6.05 -0.70
C ALA A 44 -2.95 6.41 -1.00
N THR A 45 -2.21 6.91 0.00
CA THR A 45 -0.77 7.19 -0.13
C THR A 45 -0.03 5.95 -0.57
N GLN A 46 -0.18 4.84 0.17
CA GLN A 46 0.48 3.58 -0.16
C GLN A 46 0.14 3.11 -1.57
N LYS A 47 -1.15 3.06 -1.93
CA LYS A 47 -1.56 2.54 -3.23
C LYS A 47 -1.10 3.43 -4.39
N VAL A 48 -1.24 4.73 -4.27
CA VAL A 48 -0.86 5.67 -5.34
C VAL A 48 0.65 5.68 -5.54
N THR A 49 1.44 5.63 -4.46
CA THR A 49 2.90 5.60 -4.60
C THR A 49 3.40 4.25 -5.12
N GLU A 50 2.81 3.14 -4.70
CA GLU A 50 3.11 1.80 -5.23
C GLU A 50 2.90 1.75 -6.75
N LEU A 51 1.70 2.16 -7.21
CA LEU A 51 1.35 2.16 -8.64
C LEU A 51 2.26 3.06 -9.48
N ARG A 52 2.83 4.10 -8.87
CA ARG A 52 3.71 5.07 -9.55
C ARG A 52 5.19 4.75 -9.37
N GLY A 53 5.55 3.71 -8.64
CA GLY A 53 6.95 3.38 -8.34
C GLY A 53 7.66 4.46 -7.51
N LEU A 54 6.92 5.13 -6.61
CA LEU A 54 7.43 6.19 -5.74
C LEU A 54 7.49 5.70 -4.29
N PRO A 55 8.41 6.24 -3.45
CA PRO A 55 8.32 6.03 -2.01
C PRO A 55 7.17 6.84 -1.42
N THR A 56 6.60 6.38 -0.30
CA THR A 56 5.54 7.13 0.43
C THR A 56 6.01 8.51 0.90
N SER A 57 7.31 8.67 1.17
CA SER A 57 7.93 9.96 1.49
C SER A 57 7.91 10.98 0.34
N HIS A 58 7.51 10.58 -0.86
CA HIS A 58 7.25 11.50 -1.95
C HIS A 58 5.97 12.33 -1.72
N VAL A 59 5.01 11.80 -0.96
CA VAL A 59 3.77 12.49 -0.59
C VAL A 59 4.06 13.44 0.57
N ALA A 60 3.85 14.73 0.35
CA ALA A 60 4.03 15.78 1.34
C ALA A 60 2.86 15.83 2.34
N HIS A 61 1.63 15.71 1.84
CA HIS A 61 0.45 15.64 2.70
C HIS A 61 -0.75 15.05 1.95
N CYS A 62 -1.74 14.64 2.74
CA CYS A 62 -3.06 14.20 2.30
C CYS A 62 -4.12 15.15 2.86
N GLU A 63 -4.94 15.70 1.96
CA GLU A 63 -6.07 16.57 2.33
C GLU A 63 -7.37 15.77 2.33
N LYS A 64 -8.06 15.75 3.47
CA LYS A 64 -9.36 15.06 3.63
C LYS A 64 -10.48 16.01 3.23
N LEU A 65 -11.40 15.56 2.40
CA LEU A 65 -12.48 16.39 1.84
C LEU A 65 -13.84 16.07 2.46
N GLY A 66 -13.82 15.45 3.64
CA GLY A 66 -15.00 14.95 4.31
C GLY A 66 -15.33 13.50 3.92
N GLU A 67 -16.62 13.21 3.82
CA GLU A 67 -17.14 11.87 3.60
C GLU A 67 -18.27 11.91 2.57
N ALA A 68 -18.33 10.91 1.68
CA ALA A 68 -19.37 10.87 0.65
C ALA A 68 -19.71 9.42 0.28
N ASN A 69 -20.99 9.06 0.30
CA ASN A 69 -21.54 7.83 -0.30
C ASN A 69 -20.74 6.53 -0.04
N GLY A 70 -20.28 6.31 1.19
CA GLY A 70 -19.50 5.11 1.54
C GLY A 70 -18.01 5.20 1.20
N TYR A 71 -17.50 6.40 0.92
CA TYR A 71 -16.09 6.69 0.64
C TYR A 71 -15.54 7.81 1.54
N TYR A 72 -14.22 7.85 1.65
CA TYR A 72 -13.44 9.01 2.09
C TYR A 72 -12.77 9.66 0.88
N PRO A 73 -13.31 10.77 0.34
CA PRO A 73 -12.64 11.55 -0.69
C PRO A 73 -11.45 12.32 -0.11
N LEU A 74 -10.34 12.34 -0.84
CA LEU A 74 -9.09 12.98 -0.44
C LEU A 74 -8.29 13.48 -1.65
N ALA A 75 -7.39 14.43 -1.42
CA ALA A 75 -6.32 14.78 -2.36
C ALA A 75 -4.96 14.38 -1.79
N LEU A 76 -4.06 13.94 -2.67
CA LEU A 76 -2.66 13.74 -2.33
C LEU A 76 -1.82 14.83 -2.99
N TYR A 77 -0.82 15.30 -2.27
CA TYR A 77 0.12 16.31 -2.75
C TYR A 77 1.54 15.80 -2.56
N ALA A 78 2.37 15.93 -3.60
CA ALA A 78 3.78 15.58 -3.57
C ALA A 78 4.63 16.76 -3.07
N HIS A 79 5.80 16.45 -2.54
CA HIS A 79 6.83 17.47 -2.36
C HIS A 79 7.22 18.05 -3.71
N CYS A 80 7.30 19.37 -3.78
CA CYS A 80 7.77 20.07 -4.95
C CYS A 80 9.26 20.42 -4.80
N LYS A 81 10.03 20.40 -5.90
CA LYS A 81 11.50 20.55 -5.84
C LYS A 81 11.91 22.01 -5.67
N GLU A 82 11.11 22.92 -6.19
CA GLU A 82 11.35 24.35 -6.14
C GLU A 82 10.93 24.93 -4.79
N ALA A 83 11.71 25.85 -4.23
CA ALA A 83 11.46 26.40 -2.90
C ALA A 83 10.11 27.15 -2.78
N VAL A 84 9.50 27.54 -3.90
CA VAL A 84 8.35 28.47 -3.94
C VAL A 84 7.01 27.79 -4.21
N CYS A 85 6.99 26.56 -4.71
CA CYS A 85 5.74 25.90 -5.11
C CYS A 85 5.00 25.21 -3.96
N GLY A 86 5.64 24.97 -2.82
CA GLY A 86 5.03 24.31 -1.66
C GLY A 86 4.79 22.82 -1.88
N SER A 87 3.77 22.47 -2.66
CA SER A 87 3.44 21.09 -3.05
C SER A 87 2.76 21.03 -4.41
N THR A 88 2.81 19.85 -5.05
CA THR A 88 2.18 19.61 -6.35
C THR A 88 1.07 18.58 -6.20
N SER A 89 -0.12 18.86 -6.74
CA SER A 89 -1.24 17.90 -6.69
C SER A 89 -0.87 16.60 -7.42
N MET A 90 -1.09 15.48 -6.75
CA MET A 90 -0.94 14.13 -7.31
C MET A 90 -2.26 13.57 -7.84
N GLY A 91 -3.38 14.24 -7.58
CA GLY A 91 -4.72 13.84 -7.97
C GLY A 91 -5.71 13.81 -6.79
N TRP A 92 -6.95 13.49 -7.14
CA TRP A 92 -8.08 13.33 -6.23
C TRP A 92 -8.48 11.87 -6.20
N PHE A 93 -8.68 11.33 -5.01
CA PHE A 93 -8.92 9.91 -4.79
C PHE A 93 -10.07 9.70 -3.81
N ALA A 94 -10.62 8.50 -3.83
CA ALA A 94 -11.60 8.05 -2.87
C ALA A 94 -11.25 6.66 -2.38
N VAL A 95 -11.30 6.49 -1.05
CA VAL A 95 -11.11 5.17 -0.43
C VAL A 95 -12.46 4.64 0.02
N SER A 96 -12.80 3.43 -0.42
CA SER A 96 -14.00 2.73 0.03
C SER A 96 -13.94 2.47 1.54
N LYS A 97 -14.98 2.89 2.27
CA LYS A 97 -15.08 2.67 3.72
C LYS A 97 -15.23 1.20 4.08
N THR A 98 -15.69 0.36 3.15
CA THR A 98 -15.96 -1.06 3.41
C THR A 98 -14.81 -1.95 2.97
N THR A 99 -14.19 -1.64 1.82
CA THR A 99 -13.19 -2.51 1.20
C THR A 99 -11.76 -1.97 1.29
N GLY A 100 -11.58 -0.68 1.57
CA GLY A 100 -10.27 -0.02 1.49
C GLY A 100 -9.75 0.15 0.05
N GLU A 101 -10.55 -0.18 -0.97
CA GLU A 101 -10.15 0.01 -2.36
C GLU A 101 -10.06 1.50 -2.71
N VAL A 102 -9.09 1.84 -3.55
CA VAL A 102 -8.80 3.22 -3.96
C VAL A 102 -9.33 3.46 -5.38
N PHE A 103 -10.01 4.58 -5.55
CA PHE A 103 -10.62 5.01 -6.80
C PHE A 103 -10.13 6.43 -7.13
N GLU A 104 -10.17 6.80 -8.40
CA GLU A 104 -10.13 8.22 -8.75
C GLU A 104 -11.39 8.91 -8.21
N TRP A 105 -11.26 10.17 -7.81
CA TRP A 105 -12.40 10.98 -7.37
C TRP A 105 -12.69 12.08 -8.38
N ASP A 106 -13.90 12.06 -8.93
CA ASP A 106 -14.40 13.13 -9.77
C ASP A 106 -14.92 14.25 -8.87
N VAL A 107 -14.11 15.29 -8.70
CA VAL A 107 -14.46 16.48 -7.91
C VAL A 107 -15.61 17.29 -8.50
N THR A 108 -15.89 17.14 -9.80
CA THR A 108 -16.97 17.88 -10.46
C THR A 108 -18.31 17.16 -10.23
N ALA A 109 -18.32 15.83 -10.39
CA ALA A 109 -19.51 15.01 -10.20
C ALA A 109 -19.69 14.52 -8.75
N LEU A 110 -18.74 14.77 -7.86
CA LEU A 110 -18.71 14.34 -6.46
C LEU A 110 -18.97 12.84 -6.29
N ARG A 111 -18.27 12.03 -7.09
CA ARG A 111 -18.41 10.56 -7.08
C ARG A 111 -17.09 9.84 -7.37
N ALA A 112 -17.03 8.59 -6.92
CA ALA A 112 -15.92 7.70 -7.25
C ALA A 112 -15.96 7.36 -8.75
N GLY A 113 -14.82 7.48 -9.39
CA GLY A 113 -14.57 7.08 -10.77
C GLY A 113 -14.01 5.66 -10.85
N PRO A 114 -13.14 5.38 -11.84
CA PRO A 114 -12.50 4.09 -11.97
C PRO A 114 -11.66 3.71 -10.74
N ARG A 115 -11.65 2.42 -10.42
CA ARG A 115 -10.75 1.84 -9.42
C ARG A 115 -9.31 1.90 -9.91
N LEU A 116 -8.38 2.26 -9.02
CA LEU A 116 -6.95 2.13 -9.28
C LEU A 116 -6.53 0.66 -9.29
N LYS A 117 -5.83 0.25 -10.35
CA LYS A 117 -5.35 -1.12 -10.59
C LYS A 117 -3.86 -1.07 -10.96
N GLU A 118 -3.18 -2.18 -10.70
CA GLU A 118 -1.80 -2.45 -11.16
C GLU A 118 -1.74 -2.67 -12.67
#